data_AF-A0A9Q6EJF8-F1
#
_entry.id   AF-A0A9Q6EJF8-F1
#
_cell.length_a   1.000
_cell.length_b   1.000
_cell.length_c   1.000
_cell.angle_alpha   90.00
_cell.angle_beta   90.00
_cell.angle_gamma   90.00
#
_symmetry.space_group_name_H-M   'P 1'
#
loop_
_entity.id
_entity.type
_entity.pdbx_description
1 polymer ?
#
loop_
_entity_poly.entity_id
_entity_poly.type
_entity_poly.pdbx_seq_one_letter_code
_entity_poly.pdbx_strand_id
1 'polypeptide(L)' 'MDSSWHLPLPLKEYAMSRVTVYFYSDGWVPIKYCSLKKAILLCHKAKQEGVEIVVFPTDLDPNQFSTSFN' A
#
# COMPACT_ATOMS: atom_id res chain seq x y z
N MET A 1 27.43 -7.70 -0.84
CA MET A 1 26.08 -7.84 -1.42
C MET A 1 25.21 -6.78 -0.77
N ASP A 2 25.28 -5.58 -1.32
CA ASP A 2 24.57 -4.43 -0.78
C ASP A 2 23.15 -4.47 -1.35
N SER A 3 22.20 -4.87 -0.50
CA SER A 3 20.78 -4.78 -0.84
C SER A 3 20.41 -3.30 -0.86
N SER A 4 20.58 -2.63 -2.01
CA SER A 4 20.25 -1.21 -2.21
C SER A 4 18.74 -0.89 -2.11
N TRP A 5 17.93 -1.87 -1.73
CA TRP A 5 16.48 -1.77 -1.55
C TRP A 5 16.05 -1.68 -0.09
N HIS A 6 16.93 -1.23 0.81
CA HIS A 6 16.49 -0.73 2.11
C HIS A 6 15.73 0.57 1.90
N LEU A 7 14.42 0.46 1.63
CA LEU A 7 13.48 1.58 1.71
C LEU A 7 13.65 2.19 3.11
N PRO A 8 14.22 3.40 3.24
CA PRO A 8 14.30 4.03 4.55
C PRO A 8 12.88 4.17 5.07
N LEU A 9 12.69 3.91 6.36
CA LEU A 9 11.41 4.17 7.01
C LEU A 9 10.98 5.60 6.63
N PRO A 10 9.69 5.80 6.29
CA PRO A 10 9.25 7.09 5.77
C PRO A 10 9.68 8.20 6.72
N LEU A 11 10.28 9.26 6.17
CA LEU A 11 10.61 10.45 6.94
C LEU A 11 9.34 10.88 7.70
N LYS A 12 9.52 11.44 8.90
CA LYS A 12 8.42 11.76 9.83
C LYS A 12 7.27 12.53 9.15
N GLU A 13 7.60 13.34 8.16
CA GLU A 13 6.68 14.10 7.31
C GLU A 13 5.76 13.20 6.48
N TYR A 14 6.30 12.16 5.82
CA TYR A 14 5.55 11.21 5.01
C TYR A 14 4.75 10.20 5.85
N ALA A 15 5.14 9.97 7.11
CA ALA A 15 4.41 9.05 7.99
C ALA A 15 2.95 9.49 8.23
N MET A 16 2.68 10.80 8.11
CA MET A 16 1.34 11.39 8.25
C MET A 16 0.59 11.50 6.92
N SER A 17 1.26 11.29 5.77
CA SER A 17 0.60 11.29 4.46
C SER A 17 -0.54 10.29 4.42
N ARG A 18 -1.64 10.70 3.79
CA ARG A 18 -2.80 9.83 3.60
C ARG A 18 -2.51 8.84 2.48
N VAL A 19 -3.00 7.62 2.67
CA VAL A 19 -2.89 6.51 1.73
C VAL A 19 -4.17 5.68 1.76
N THR A 20 -4.39 4.93 0.69
CA THR A 20 -5.49 3.98 0.58
C THR A 20 -4.91 2.57 0.58
N VAL A 21 -5.44 1.72 1.46
CA VAL A 21 -5.11 0.30 1.55
C VAL A 21 -6.10 -0.46 0.70
N TYR A 22 -5.59 -1.33 -0.15
CA TYR A 22 -6.35 -2.18 -1.05
C TYR A 22 -6.13 -3.66 -0.73
N PHE A 23 -7.16 -4.45 -1.02
CA PHE A 23 -7.11 -5.90 -1.05
C PHE A 23 -7.40 -6.37 -2.47
N TYR A 24 -6.70 -7.40 -2.92
CA TYR A 24 -6.91 -7.97 -4.24
C TYR A 24 -7.84 -9.18 -4.16
N SER A 25 -8.90 -9.15 -4.96
CA SER A 25 -9.80 -10.30 -5.18
C SER A 25 -10.02 -10.49 -6.67
N ASP A 26 -11.18 -10.08 -7.20
CA ASP A 26 -11.47 -10.02 -8.65
C ASP A 26 -11.13 -8.63 -9.24
N GLY A 27 -10.36 -7.85 -8.49
CA GLY A 27 -10.03 -6.45 -8.73
C GLY A 27 -9.48 -5.81 -7.45
N TRP A 28 -9.00 -4.58 -7.56
CA TRP A 28 -8.48 -3.85 -6.41
C TRP A 28 -9.63 -3.21 -5.62
N VAL A 29 -9.89 -3.74 -4.42
CA VAL A 29 -10.95 -3.24 -3.54
C VAL A 29 -10.34 -2.33 -2.47
N PRO A 30 -10.69 -1.03 -2.41
CA PRO A 30 -10.22 -0.15 -1.35
C PRO A 30 -10.90 -0.56 -0.03
N ILE A 31 -10.10 -0.96 0.95
CA ILE A 31 -10.62 -1.40 2.26
C ILE A 31 -10.46 -0.34 3.34
N LYS A 32 -9.50 0.58 3.20
CA LYS A 32 -9.24 1.58 4.24
C LYS A 32 -8.48 2.80 3.76
N TYR A 33 -8.93 3.98 4.19
CA TYR A 33 -8.21 5.24 4.05
C TYR A 33 -7.56 5.61 5.39
N CYS A 34 -6.23 5.76 5.45
CA CYS A 34 -5.53 6.10 6.69
C CYS A 34 -4.17 6.77 6.45
N SER A 35 -3.44 7.11 7.53
CA SER A 35 -2.06 7.61 7.39
C SER A 35 -1.11 6.46 7.04
N LEU A 36 -0.02 6.76 6.35
CA LEU A 36 1.01 5.80 5.95
C LEU A 36 1.53 5.01 7.16
N LYS A 37 1.77 5.67 8.30
CA LYS A 37 2.16 4.98 9.55
C LYS A 37 1.18 3.88 9.95
N LYS A 38 -0.13 4.14 9.84
CA LYS A 38 -1.17 3.16 10.18
C LYS A 38 -1.26 2.06 9.12
N ALA A 39 -1.08 2.39 7.85
CA ALA A 39 -1.04 1.43 6.76
C ALA A 39 0.12 0.44 6.92
N ILE A 40 1.33 0.91 7.27
CA ILE A 40 2.49 0.06 7.56
C ILE A 40 2.20 -0.94 8.68
N LEU A 41 1.58 -0.48 9.78
CA LEU A 41 1.17 -1.36 10.87
C LEU A 41 0.16 -2.42 10.40
N LEU A 42 -0.77 -2.05 9.53
CA LEU A 42 -1.72 -2.99 8.95
C LEU A 42 -1.02 -4.01 8.04
N CYS A 43 -0.05 -3.58 7.22
CA CYS A 43 0.72 -4.50 6.37
C CYS A 43 1.50 -5.52 7.19
N HIS A 44 2.12 -5.09 8.30
CA HIS A 44 2.79 -6.02 9.21
C HIS A 44 1.83 -7.03 9.83
N LYS A 45 0.64 -6.57 10.27
CA LYS A 45 -0.39 -7.46 10.82
C LYS A 45 -0.95 -8.42 9.77
N ALA A 46 -1.28 -7.93 8.58
CA ALA A 46 -1.79 -8.74 7.48
C ALA A 46 -0.78 -9.82 7.07
N LYS A 47 0.52 -9.48 7.02
CA LYS A 47 1.60 -10.46 6.77
C LYS A 47 1.65 -11.57 7.81
N GLN A 48 1.40 -11.26 9.09
CA GLN A 48 1.31 -12.27 10.15
C GLN A 48 0.08 -13.17 10.02
N GLU A 49 -1.02 -12.63 9.48
CA GLU A 49 -2.28 -13.35 9.25
C GLU A 49 -2.32 -14.08 7.88
N GLY A 50 -1.25 -13.98 7.08
CA GLY A 50 -1.19 -14.57 5.74
C GLY A 50 -2.05 -13.85 4.70
N VAL A 51 -2.46 -12.61 4.97
CA VAL A 51 -3.27 -11.79 4.08
C VAL A 51 -2.39 -10.79 3.35
N GLU A 52 -2.58 -10.69 2.04
CA GLU A 52 -1.88 -9.71 1.21
C GLU A 52 -2.72 -8.44 1.05
N ILE A 53 -2.14 -7.30 1.45
CA ILE A 53 -2.72 -5.97 1.23
C ILE A 53 -1.66 -5.05 0.65
N VAL A 54 -2.10 -4.14 -0.22
CA VAL A 54 -1.22 -3.20 -0.91
C VAL A 54 -1.62 -1.78 -0.57
N VAL A 55 -0.63 -0.88 -0.49
CA VAL A 55 -0.84 0.51 -0.10
C VAL A 55 -0.52 1.39 -1.31
N PHE A 56 -1.48 2.25 -1.67
CA PHE A 56 -1.33 3.21 -2.76
C PHE A 56 -1.53 4.65 -2.24
N PRO A 57 -0.92 5.65 -2.89
CA PRO A 57 -1.27 7.05 -2.72
C PRO A 57 -2.77 7.28 -2.96
N THR A 58 -3.33 8.31 -2.35
CA THR A 58 -4.78 8.57 -2.40
C THR A 58 -5.28 9.06 -3.75
N ASP A 59 -4.38 9.61 -4.54
CA ASP A 59 -4.56 10.09 -5.91
C ASP A 59 -4.38 8.98 -6.96
N LEU A 60 -4.02 7.77 -6.53
CA LEU A 60 -3.81 6.62 -7.41
C LEU A 60 -4.89 5.56 -7.19
N ASP A 61 -5.72 5.34 -8.20
CA ASP A 61 -6.66 4.21 -8.23
C ASP A 61 -6.05 3.07 -9.06
N PRO A 62 -5.69 1.94 -8.43
CA PRO A 62 -5.07 0.84 -9.12
C PRO A 62 -6.00 0.15 -10.14
N ASN A 63 -7.31 0.38 -10.10
CA ASN A 63 -8.23 -0.12 -11.13
C ASN A 63 -8.13 0.67 -12.44
N GLN A 64 -7.52 1.86 -12.45
CA GLN A 64 -7.32 2.62 -13.70
C GLN A 64 -6.18 2.06 -14.55
N PHE A 65 -5.33 1.18 -14.01
CA PHE A 65 -4.27 0.53 -14.78
C PHE A 65 -4.79 -0.59 -15.70
N SER A 66 -6.09 -0.93 -15.66
CA SER A 66 -6.66 -2.06 -16.40
C SER A 66 -6.89 -1.83 -17.90
N THR A 67 -6.45 -0.70 -18.47
CA THR A 67 -6.68 -0.35 -19.89
C THR A 67 -5.39 -0.08 -20.66
N SER A 68 -4.57 -1.11 -20.89
CA SER A 68 -3.63 -1.15 -22.02
C SER A 68 -2.92 -2.51 -22.15
N PHE A 69 -3.63 -3.49 -22.70
CA PHE A 69 -3.01 -4.56 -23.49
C PHE A 69 -3.85 -4.70 -24.77
N ASN A 70 -3.53 -3.89 -25.78
CA ASN A 70 -3.89 -4.12 -27.17
C ASN A 70 -2.63 -4.60 -27.90
#